data_AF-A0A7S3HM46-F1
#
_entry.id   AF-A0A7S3HM46-F1
#
_cell.length_a   1.000
_cell.length_b   1.000
_cell.length_c   1.000
_cell.angle_alpha   90.00
_cell.angle_beta   90.00
_cell.angle_gamma   90.00
#
_symmetry.space_group_name_H-M   'P 1'
#
loop_
_entity.id
_entity.type
_entity.pdbx_description
1 polymer ?
#
loop_
_entity_poly.entity_id
_entity_poly.type
_entity_poly.pdbx_seq_one_letter_code
_entity_poly.pdbx_strand_id
1 'polypeptide(L)'
;TIMSKEHLSVVVCGHVDAGKSTTCGHLIFKQGGISQREMDKLQAMAEERGKSSFGFAYYLDTCKEERERGVTIQCNTKEFFTEKYHYTIVDAPGHKDYIKNM
;
A
#
# COMPACT_ATOMS: atom_id res chain seq x y z
N THR A 1 13.80 22.73 3.91
CA THR A 1 12.78 22.63 2.85
C THR A 1 12.70 21.20 2.37
N ILE A 2 11.49 20.66 2.18
CA ILE A 2 11.27 19.28 1.69
C ILE A 2 12.05 19.00 0.39
N MET A 3 12.34 20.04 -0.40
CA MET A 3 13.10 20.04 -1.67
C MET A 3 14.59 19.64 -1.60
N SER A 4 15.12 19.15 -0.47
CA SER A 4 16.55 18.78 -0.33
C SER A 4 16.79 17.36 0.19
N LYS A 5 15.72 16.59 0.45
CA LYS A 5 15.87 15.22 0.90
C LYS A 5 16.24 14.34 -0.28
N GLU A 6 17.21 13.44 -0.07
CA GLU A 6 17.55 12.42 -1.05
C GLU A 6 16.31 11.56 -1.33
N HIS A 7 16.04 11.35 -2.62
CA HIS A 7 14.88 10.59 -3.10
C HIS A 7 15.26 9.12 -3.31
N LEU A 8 14.45 8.22 -2.78
CA LEU A 8 14.62 6.78 -2.91
C LEU A 8 13.33 6.13 -3.43
N SER A 9 13.45 5.37 -4.51
CA SER A 9 12.36 4.56 -5.06
C SER A 9 12.53 3.09 -4.67
N VAL A 10 11.50 2.51 -4.07
CA VAL A 10 11.49 1.12 -3.60
C VAL A 10 10.30 0.38 -4.19
N VAL A 11 10.56 -0.77 -4.82
CA VAL A 11 9.50 -1.69 -5.27
C VAL A 11 9.42 -2.86 -4.30
N VAL A 12 8.21 -3.20 -3.85
CA VAL A 12 7.96 -4.33 -2.95
C VAL A 12 7.38 -5.50 -3.74
N CYS A 13 8.18 -6.55 -3.90
CA CYS A 13 7.85 -7.75 -4.65
C CYS A 13 7.83 -8.99 -3.74
N GLY A 14 7.10 -10.03 -4.15
CA GLY A 14 6.97 -11.27 -3.38
C GLY A 14 5.72 -12.06 -3.74
N HIS A 15 5.61 -13.28 -3.19
CA HIS A 15 4.50 -14.20 -3.46
C HIS A 15 3.12 -13.60 -3.13
N VAL A 16 2.05 -14.21 -3.64
CA VAL A 16 0.69 -13.95 -3.15
C VAL A 16 0.62 -14.24 -1.65
N ASP A 17 -0.21 -13.51 -0.91
CA ASP A 17 -0.38 -13.61 0.55
C ASP A 17 0.86 -13.36 1.42
N ALA A 18 1.99 -12.91 0.85
CA ALA A 18 3.18 -12.52 1.60
C ALA A 18 3.05 -11.19 2.36
N GLY A 19 1.87 -10.54 2.36
CA GLY A 19 1.61 -9.32 3.11
C GLY A 19 2.30 -8.06 2.58
N LYS A 20 2.59 -7.98 1.27
CA LYS A 20 3.25 -6.84 0.60
C LYS A 20 2.51 -5.52 0.85
N SER A 21 1.27 -5.41 0.35
CA SER A 21 0.42 -4.23 0.47
C SER A 21 0.16 -3.85 1.92
N THR A 22 -0.07 -4.84 2.79
CA THR A 22 -0.23 -4.62 4.24
C THR A 22 1.01 -4.00 4.85
N THR A 23 2.20 -4.49 4.51
CA THR A 23 3.48 -3.96 5.02
C THR A 23 3.73 -2.56 4.50
N CYS A 24 3.50 -2.32 3.20
CA CYS A 24 3.61 -1.00 2.59
C CYS A 24 2.66 0.01 3.27
N GLY A 25 1.37 -0.31 3.37
CA GLY A 25 0.38 0.57 4.01
C GLY A 25 0.69 0.85 5.47
N HIS A 26 1.09 -0.17 6.23
CA HIS A 26 1.46 -0.01 7.64
C HIS A 26 2.73 0.84 7.82
N LEU A 27 3.73 0.66 6.94
CA LEU A 27 4.95 1.48 6.95
C LEU A 27 4.63 2.95 6.71
N ILE A 28 3.83 3.25 5.68
CA ILE A 28 3.43 4.63 5.34
C ILE A 28 2.65 5.24 6.51
N PHE A 29 1.70 4.50 7.10
CA PHE A 29 0.96 4.96 8.28
C PHE A 29 1.88 5.28 9.46
N LYS A 30 2.83 4.38 9.78
CA LYS A 30 3.78 4.57 10.87
C LYS A 30 4.67 5.81 10.66
N GLN A 31 4.98 6.16 9.41
CA GLN A 31 5.73 7.37 9.08
C GLN A 31 4.85 8.63 8.96
N GLY A 32 3.56 8.53 9.28
CA GLY A 32 2.61 9.65 9.21
C GLY A 32 2.15 10.00 7.79
N GLY A 33 2.43 9.15 6.79
CA GLY A 33 1.95 9.34 5.42
C GLY A 33 0.46 9.02 5.22
N ILE A 34 -0.16 8.34 6.20
CA ILE A 34 -1.61 8.14 6.25
C ILE A 34 -2.12 8.73 7.58
N SER A 35 -3.17 9.53 7.53
CA SER A 35 -3.77 10.08 8.74
C SER A 35 -4.57 9.01 9.50
N GLN A 36 -4.67 9.12 10.84
CA GLN A 36 -5.51 8.21 11.64
C GLN A 36 -6.95 8.16 11.11
N ARG A 37 -7.54 9.32 10.81
CA ARG A 37 -8.90 9.43 10.27
C ARG A 37 -9.08 8.69 8.94
N GLU A 38 -8.06 8.71 8.08
CA GLU A 38 -8.10 7.99 6.81
C GLU A 38 -7.96 6.48 7.04
N MET A 39 -7.06 6.07 7.93
CA MET A 39 -6.94 4.66 8.31
C MET A 39 -8.21 4.10 8.94
N ASP A 40 -8.88 4.85 9.81
CA ASP A 40 -10.14 4.42 10.44
C ASP A 40 -11.23 4.18 9.38
N LYS A 41 -11.30 5.03 8.35
CA LYS A 41 -12.24 4.86 7.23
C LYS A 41 -11.91 3.62 6.40
N LEU A 42 -10.63 3.37 6.12
CA LEU A 42 -10.21 2.20 5.36
C LEU A 42 -10.47 0.91 6.14
N GLN A 43 -10.22 0.94 7.45
CA GLN A 43 -10.51 -0.17 8.35
C GLN A 43 -12.01 -0.49 8.41
N ALA A 44 -12.85 0.52 8.58
CA ALA A 44 -14.31 0.35 8.57
C ALA A 44 -14.82 -0.20 7.22
N MET A 45 -14.28 0.30 6.10
CA MET A 45 -14.63 -0.20 4.77
C MET A 45 -14.20 -1.66 4.56
N ALA A 46 -13.04 -2.04 5.09
CA ALA A 46 -12.55 -3.41 5.03
C ALA A 46 -13.44 -4.33 5.88
N GLU A 47 -13.86 -3.88 7.07
CA GLU A 47 -14.78 -4.59 7.96
C GLU A 47 -16.17 -4.79 7.34
N GLU A 48 -16.77 -3.74 6.75
CA GLU A 48 -18.06 -3.82 6.06
C GLU A 48 -18.06 -4.86 4.92
N ARG A 49 -16.88 -5.10 4.32
CA ARG A 49 -16.68 -6.07 3.24
C ARG A 49 -16.22 -7.45 3.71
N GLY A 50 -16.22 -7.72 5.02
CA GLY A 50 -15.79 -8.99 5.59
C GLY A 50 -14.27 -9.25 5.50
N LYS A 51 -13.48 -8.19 5.32
CA LYS A 51 -12.01 -8.23 5.17
C LYS A 51 -11.31 -7.37 6.22
N SER A 52 -11.71 -7.49 7.49
CA SER A 52 -11.22 -6.63 8.57
C SER A 52 -9.68 -6.57 8.71
N SER A 53 -8.93 -7.57 8.25
CA SER A 53 -7.46 -7.54 8.25
C SER A 53 -6.81 -6.73 7.10
N PHE A 54 -7.60 -6.20 6.16
CA PHE A 54 -7.11 -5.59 4.92
C PHE A 54 -7.03 -4.05 4.97
N GLY A 55 -7.31 -3.42 6.12
CA GLY A 55 -7.37 -1.96 6.25
C GLY A 55 -6.12 -1.23 5.71
N PHE A 56 -4.92 -1.75 6.00
CA PHE A 56 -3.67 -1.19 5.46
C PHE A 56 -3.50 -1.45 3.95
N ALA A 57 -3.83 -2.64 3.48
CA ALA A 57 -3.75 -2.98 2.05
C ALA A 57 -4.67 -2.09 1.21
N TYR A 58 -5.87 -1.76 1.71
CA TYR A 58 -6.85 -0.91 1.02
C TYR A 58 -6.37 0.52 0.73
N TYR A 59 -5.31 0.99 1.39
CA TYR A 59 -4.69 2.27 1.04
C TYR A 59 -4.00 2.25 -0.34
N LEU A 60 -3.45 1.09 -0.70
CA LEU A 60 -2.76 0.81 -1.97
C LEU A 60 -3.71 0.17 -2.98
N ASP A 61 -4.54 -0.78 -2.54
CA ASP A 61 -5.56 -1.41 -3.38
C ASP A 61 -6.73 -0.45 -3.54
N THR A 62 -6.68 0.42 -4.54
CA THR A 62 -7.68 1.48 -4.73
C THR A 62 -8.84 1.05 -5.64
N CYS A 63 -8.62 0.08 -6.53
CA CYS A 63 -9.69 -0.36 -7.42
C CYS A 63 -10.63 -1.37 -6.75
N LYS A 64 -11.88 -1.41 -7.23
CA LYS A 64 -12.93 -2.27 -6.67
C LYS A 64 -12.54 -3.75 -6.73
N GLU A 65 -11.91 -4.16 -7.84
CA GLU A 65 -11.55 -5.54 -8.11
C GLU A 65 -10.45 -6.05 -7.17
N GLU A 66 -9.42 -5.24 -6.90
CA GLU A 66 -8.38 -5.56 -5.91
C GLU A 66 -8.98 -5.75 -4.52
N ARG A 67 -9.86 -4.83 -4.09
CA ARG A 67 -10.53 -4.92 -2.79
C ARG A 67 -11.47 -6.12 -2.70
N GLU A 68 -12.19 -6.45 -3.77
CA GLU A 68 -13.08 -7.61 -3.84
C GLU A 68 -12.33 -8.94 -3.85
N ARG A 69 -11.23 -9.05 -4.61
CA ARG A 69 -10.42 -10.27 -4.71
C ARG A 69 -9.41 -10.42 -3.57
N GLY A 70 -9.00 -9.32 -2.95
CA GLY A 70 -7.99 -9.30 -1.89
C GLY A 70 -6.57 -9.54 -2.39
N VAL A 71 -6.30 -9.18 -3.65
CA VAL A 71 -4.98 -9.31 -4.29
C VAL A 71 -4.69 -8.06 -5.09
N THR A 72 -3.45 -7.60 -5.07
CA THR A 72 -2.96 -6.51 -5.91
C THR A 72 -2.94 -6.95 -7.37
N ILE A 73 -3.54 -6.14 -8.24
CA ILE A 73 -3.70 -6.39 -9.68
C ILE A 73 -2.81 -5.43 -10.47
N GLN A 74 -2.68 -4.18 -10.03
CA GLN A 74 -1.88 -3.15 -10.68
C GLN A 74 -0.86 -2.58 -9.70
N CYS A 75 0.30 -2.16 -10.21
CA CYS A 75 1.27 -1.45 -9.39
C CYS A 75 0.67 -0.14 -8.89
N ASN A 76 0.71 0.09 -7.58
CA ASN A 76 0.33 1.38 -6.98
C ASN A 76 1.56 2.06 -6.39
N THR A 77 1.67 3.36 -6.64
CA THR A 77 2.77 4.19 -6.19
C THR A 77 2.28 5.17 -5.12
N LYS A 78 2.95 5.19 -3.98
CA LYS A 78 2.72 6.17 -2.90
C LYS A 78 4.00 6.86 -2.53
N GLU A 79 3.89 8.10 -2.09
CA GLU A 79 5.02 8.86 -1.57
C GLU A 79 4.86 9.09 -0.07
N PHE A 80 5.98 9.05 0.64
CA PHE A 80 6.02 9.44 2.04
C PHE A 80 7.39 10.01 2.40
N PHE A 81 7.44 10.71 3.53
CA PHE A 81 8.64 11.38 3.98
C PHE A 81 9.05 10.81 5.33
N THR A 82 10.35 10.61 5.49
CA THR A 82 10.98 10.37 6.79
C THR A 82 11.78 11.61 7.18
N GLU A 83 12.45 11.60 8.33
CA GLU A 83 13.35 12.70 8.71
C GLU A 83 14.43 12.95 7.66
N LYS A 84 14.99 11.87 7.09
CA LYS A 84 16.17 11.92 6.19
C LYS A 84 15.84 11.83 4.70
N TYR A 85 14.84 11.05 4.31
CA TYR A 85 14.58 10.70 2.91
C TYR A 85 13.16 11.03 2.47
N HIS A 86 13.00 11.29 1.18
CA HIS A 86 11.72 11.25 0.45
C HIS A 86 11.63 9.89 -0.24
N TYR A 87 10.60 9.12 0.06
CA TYR A 87 10.40 7.80 -0.53
C TYR A 87 9.26 7.80 -1.53
N THR A 88 9.47 7.07 -2.61
CA THR A 88 8.41 6.51 -3.44
C THR A 88 8.38 5.00 -3.22
N ILE A 89 7.25 4.45 -2.79
CA ILE A 89 7.03 3.01 -2.65
C ILE A 89 6.06 2.54 -3.72
N VAL A 90 6.44 1.46 -4.41
CA VAL A 90 5.64 0.78 -5.43
C VAL A 90 5.23 -0.58 -4.87
N ASP A 91 3.94 -0.78 -4.67
CA ASP A 91 3.36 -2.07 -4.30
C ASP A 91 3.05 -2.86 -5.57
N ALA A 92 3.67 -4.03 -5.74
CA ALA A 92 3.62 -4.79 -6.97
C ALA A 92 2.78 -6.08 -6.84
N PRO A 93 2.11 -6.53 -7.92
CA PRO A 93 1.33 -7.77 -7.92
C PRO A 93 2.16 -9.02 -7.57
N GLY A 94 1.58 -9.93 -6.78
CA GLY A 94 2.21 -11.21 -6.41
C GLY A 94 1.54 -12.46 -6.97
N HIS A 95 0.34 -12.34 -7.53
CA HIS A 95 -0.39 -13.45 -8.13
C HIS A 95 0.07 -13.67 -9.57
N LYS A 96 0.28 -14.94 -9.98
CA LYS A 96 0.85 -15.32 -11.29
C LYS A 96 0.17 -14.63 -12.48
N ASP A 97 -1.16 -14.53 -12.44
CA ASP A 97 -1.95 -13.92 -13.51
C ASP A 97 -1.71 -12.41 -13.70
N TYR A 98 -1.18 -11.74 -12.67
CA TYR A 98 -0.96 -10.30 -12.65
C TYR A 98 0.52 -9.90 -12.60
N ILE A 99 1.46 -10.85 -12.54
CA ILE A 99 2.91 -10.55 -12.58
C ILE A 99 3.28 -9.73 -13.82
N LYS A 100 2.56 -9.92 -14.94
CA LYS A 100 2.73 -9.14 -16.17
C LYS A 100 2.41 -7.63 -16.03
N ASN A 101 1.73 -7.24 -14.95
CA ASN A 101 1.38 -5.85 -14.65
C ASN A 101 2.43 -5.17 -13.74
N MET A 102 3.52 -5.88 -13.42
CA MET A 102 4.68 -5.36 -12.68
C MET A 102 5.56 -4.48 -13.57
#